data_AF-A0A543Q6D2-F1
#
_entry.id   AF-A0A543Q6D2-F1
#
_cell.length_a   1.000
_cell.length_b   1.000
_cell.length_c   1.000
_cell.angle_alpha   90.00
_cell.angle_beta   90.00
_cell.angle_gamma   90.00
#
_symmetry.space_group_name_H-M   'P 1'
#
loop_
_entity.id
_entity.type
_entity.pdbx_description
1 polymer ?
#
loop_
_entity_poly.entity_id
_entity_poly.type
_entity_poly.pdbx_seq_one_letter_code
_entity_poly.pdbx_strand_id
1 'polypeptide(L)'
;MKRASYQRMLGAAADPVALQKVINHFGGDTALGKKLGVSRFAVYTWKVGLRNMPAEMAFRMEKLTDGLVLREELLPEIFDRSWSKQKLQNNQPNKQTEGYDVTPRKTAC
;
A
#
# COMPACT_ATOMS: atom_id res chain seq x y z
N MET A 1 -16.71 -11.33 -24.80
CA MET A 1 -15.53 -11.46 -23.93
C MET A 1 -16.02 -11.70 -22.50
N LYS A 2 -15.76 -12.87 -21.92
CA LYS A 2 -16.39 -13.32 -20.67
C LYS A 2 -15.87 -12.51 -19.48
N ARG A 3 -16.68 -11.54 -18.99
CA ARG A 3 -16.60 -11.02 -17.62
C ARG A 3 -17.07 -12.15 -16.68
N ALA A 4 -16.21 -13.13 -16.43
CA ALA A 4 -16.52 -14.19 -15.49
C ALA A 4 -16.66 -13.58 -14.09
N SER A 5 -17.89 -13.25 -13.69
CA SER A 5 -18.64 -13.76 -12.51
C SER A 5 -17.90 -14.11 -11.19
N TYR A 6 -16.64 -13.71 -10.98
CA TYR A 6 -15.74 -14.25 -9.94
C TYR A 6 -15.27 -13.22 -8.89
N GLN A 7 -16.00 -12.12 -8.71
CA GLN A 7 -15.84 -11.23 -7.53
C GLN A 7 -16.61 -11.78 -6.31
N ARG A 8 -16.90 -13.08 -6.29
CA ARG A 8 -17.93 -13.64 -5.44
C ARG A 8 -17.40 -13.92 -4.03
N MET A 9 -17.84 -13.03 -3.14
CA MET A 9 -18.15 -13.26 -1.72
C MET A 9 -16.96 -13.45 -0.76
N LEU A 10 -16.62 -12.31 -0.14
CA LEU A 10 -16.19 -12.12 1.27
C LEU A 10 -14.81 -12.65 1.70
N GLY A 11 -13.87 -11.69 1.77
CA GLY A 11 -12.62 -11.75 2.54
C GLY A 11 -11.42 -11.23 1.75
N ALA A 12 -11.06 -9.95 1.90
CA ALA A 12 -9.80 -9.28 1.51
C ALA A 12 -8.95 -9.85 0.34
N ALA A 13 -9.54 -10.05 -0.84
CA ALA A 13 -8.78 -10.14 -2.08
C ALA A 13 -8.23 -8.74 -2.46
N ALA A 14 -7.02 -8.69 -3.03
CA ALA A 14 -6.49 -7.42 -3.54
C ALA A 14 -7.31 -6.94 -4.74
N ASP A 15 -7.47 -5.63 -4.90
CA ASP A 15 -8.14 -5.08 -6.07
C ASP A 15 -7.41 -5.53 -7.34
N PRO A 16 -8.09 -6.25 -8.25
CA PRO A 16 -7.44 -6.85 -9.41
C PRO A 16 -6.90 -5.81 -10.38
N VAL A 17 -7.49 -4.61 -10.43
CA VAL A 17 -7.02 -3.53 -11.32
C VAL A 17 -5.73 -2.93 -10.78
N ALA A 18 -5.70 -2.57 -9.50
CA ALA A 18 -4.50 -2.07 -8.84
C ALA A 18 -3.35 -3.10 -8.90
N LEU A 19 -3.64 -4.37 -8.59
CA LEU A 19 -2.63 -5.44 -8.64
C LEU A 19 -2.09 -5.66 -10.06
N GLN A 20 -2.94 -5.61 -11.09
CA GLN A 20 -2.49 -5.75 -12.47
C GLN A 20 -1.60 -4.58 -12.90
N LYS A 21 -1.86 -3.36 -12.43
CA LYS A 21 -1.01 -2.18 -12.68
C LYS A 21 0.39 -2.38 -12.10
N VAL A 22 0.48 -2.90 -10.86
CA VAL A 22 1.77 -3.26 -10.22
C VAL A 22 2.49 -4.34 -11.03
N ILE A 23 1.78 -5.41 -11.41
CA ILE A 23 2.35 -6.50 -12.22
C ILE A 23 2.94 -5.96 -13.53
N ASN A 24 2.21 -5.10 -14.23
CA ASN A 24 2.66 -4.52 -15.49
C ASN A 24 3.90 -3.64 -15.29
N HIS A 25 3.95 -2.86 -14.20
CA HIS A 25 5.11 -2.04 -13.86
C HIS A 25 6.39 -2.85 -13.67
N PHE A 26 6.31 -4.02 -13.03
CA PHE A 26 7.47 -4.91 -12.83
C PHE A 26 7.76 -5.85 -14.00
N GLY A 27 6.93 -5.85 -15.05
CA GLY A 27 7.11 -6.75 -16.20
C GLY A 27 6.59 -8.18 -15.99
N GLY A 28 5.66 -8.39 -15.04
CA GLY A 28 4.92 -9.65 -14.89
C GLY A 28 4.92 -10.25 -13.47
N ASP A 29 4.06 -11.25 -13.26
CA ASP A 29 3.83 -11.89 -11.96
C ASP A 29 5.11 -12.47 -11.34
N THR A 30 5.97 -13.06 -12.17
CA THR A 30 7.23 -13.67 -11.74
C THR A 30 8.24 -12.63 -11.27
N ALA A 31 8.33 -11.49 -11.97
CA ALA A 31 9.23 -10.41 -11.61
C ALA A 31 8.79 -9.74 -10.32
N LEU A 32 7.48 -9.49 -10.18
CA LEU A 32 6.87 -8.98 -8.95
C LEU A 32 7.12 -9.93 -7.77
N GLY A 33 6.89 -11.23 -7.95
CA GLY A 33 7.16 -12.23 -6.90
C GLY A 33 8.61 -12.22 -6.44
N LYS A 34 9.57 -12.19 -7.38
CA LYS A 34 11.00 -12.09 -7.06
C LYS A 34 11.34 -10.83 -6.27
N LYS A 35 10.77 -9.67 -6.64
CA LYS A 35 10.99 -8.40 -5.94
C LYS A 35 10.41 -8.38 -4.52
N LEU A 36 9.26 -9.03 -4.33
CA LEU A 36 8.59 -9.14 -3.03
C LEU A 36 9.14 -10.27 -2.15
N GLY A 37 9.96 -11.17 -2.71
CA GLY A 37 10.40 -12.39 -2.02
C GLY A 37 9.29 -13.42 -1.84
N VAL A 38 8.26 -13.40 -2.69
CA VAL A 38 7.13 -14.32 -2.65
C VAL A 38 7.08 -15.18 -3.92
N SER A 39 6.42 -16.33 -3.84
CA SER A 39 6.26 -17.17 -5.01
C SER A 39 5.35 -16.49 -6.04
N ARG A 40 5.60 -16.74 -7.33
CA ARG A 40 4.68 -16.34 -8.43
C ARG A 40 3.25 -16.83 -8.13
N PHE A 41 3.12 -18.02 -7.56
CA PHE A 41 1.83 -18.59 -7.21
C PHE A 41 1.10 -17.76 -6.15
N ALA A 42 1.79 -17.21 -5.14
CA ALA A 42 1.17 -16.31 -4.17
C ALA A 42 0.55 -15.09 -4.86
N VAL A 43 1.29 -14.46 -5.78
CA VAL A 43 0.81 -13.33 -6.59
C VAL A 43 -0.43 -13.72 -7.41
N TYR A 44 -0.40 -14.88 -8.05
CA TYR A 44 -1.55 -15.41 -8.78
C TYR A 44 -2.76 -15.62 -7.86
N THR A 45 -2.58 -16.22 -6.68
CA THR A 45 -3.68 -16.45 -5.74
C THR A 45 -4.33 -15.18 -5.24
N TRP A 46 -3.57 -14.09 -5.07
CA TRP A 46 -4.13 -12.78 -4.75
C TRP A 46 -4.93 -12.19 -5.91
N LYS A 47 -4.41 -12.35 -7.13
CA LYS A 47 -5.06 -11.86 -8.37
C LYS A 47 -6.39 -12.55 -8.66
N VAL A 48 -6.48 -13.85 -8.41
CA VAL A 48 -7.74 -14.60 -8.61
C VAL A 48 -8.65 -14.59 -7.37
N GLY A 49 -8.21 -14.00 -6.26
CA GLY A 49 -8.97 -13.95 -5.01
C GLY A 49 -9.04 -15.29 -4.27
N LEU A 50 -8.15 -16.24 -4.56
CA LEU A 50 -8.09 -17.53 -3.86
C LEU A 50 -7.50 -17.39 -2.45
N ARG A 51 -6.62 -16.40 -2.26
CA ARG A 51 -6.05 -16.06 -0.96
C ARG A 51 -6.08 -14.55 -0.75
N ASN A 52 -6.21 -14.18 0.51
CA ASN A 52 -6.19 -12.78 0.92
C ASN A 52 -4.76 -12.26 0.84
N MET A 53 -4.63 -11.02 0.37
CA MET A 53 -3.34 -10.33 0.43
C MET A 53 -3.16 -9.80 1.85
N PRO A 54 -2.07 -10.14 2.55
CA PRO A 54 -1.81 -9.57 3.86
C PRO A 54 -1.48 -8.08 3.75
N ALA A 55 -1.94 -7.30 4.73
CA ALA A 55 -1.72 -5.86 4.78
C ALA A 55 -0.23 -5.48 4.62
N GLU A 56 0.67 -6.27 5.21
CA GLU A 56 2.12 -6.10 5.09
C GLU A 56 2.61 -6.09 3.63
N MET A 57 2.03 -6.93 2.77
CA MET A 57 2.40 -6.97 1.35
C MET A 57 1.95 -5.72 0.62
N ALA A 58 0.80 -5.16 0.96
CA ALA A 58 0.34 -3.90 0.37
C ALA A 58 1.28 -2.74 0.72
N PHE A 59 1.78 -2.67 1.97
CA PHE A 59 2.82 -1.68 2.33
C PHE A 59 4.12 -1.89 1.56
N ARG A 60 4.57 -3.14 1.40
CA ARG A 60 5.78 -3.46 0.63
C ARG A 60 5.62 -3.09 -0.83
N MET A 61 4.45 -3.35 -1.43
CA MET A 61 4.14 -2.94 -2.81
C MET A 61 4.11 -1.42 -2.96
N GLU A 62 3.49 -0.69 -2.04
CA GLU A 62 3.47 0.78 -2.06
C GLU A 62 4.90 1.35 -2.06
N LYS A 63 5.78 0.81 -1.20
CA LYS A 63 7.19 1.21 -1.14
C LYS A 63 7.97 0.83 -2.41
N LEU A 64 7.78 -0.38 -2.92
CA LEU A 64 8.48 -0.85 -4.12
C LEU A 64 8.08 -0.12 -5.38
N THR A 65 6.88 0.45 -5.41
CA THR A 65 6.34 1.19 -6.56
C THR A 65 6.48 2.70 -6.39
N ASP A 66 7.19 3.16 -5.36
CA ASP A 66 7.36 4.58 -5.02
C ASP A 66 6.05 5.38 -5.00
N GLY A 67 4.95 4.74 -4.58
CA GLY A 67 3.62 5.34 -4.53
C GLY A 67 2.85 5.38 -5.84
N LEU A 68 3.28 4.70 -6.91
CA LEU A 68 2.50 4.53 -8.15
C LEU A 68 1.16 3.82 -7.90
N VAL A 69 1.15 2.89 -6.95
CA VAL A 69 -0.05 2.21 -6.45
C VAL A 69 -0.06 2.31 -4.94
N LEU A 70 -1.15 2.85 -4.41
CA LEU A 70 -1.31 3.01 -2.98
C LEU A 70 -1.89 1.74 -2.35
N ARG A 71 -1.57 1.51 -1.08
CA ARG A 71 -2.14 0.38 -0.33
C ARG A 71 -3.67 0.42 -0.22
N GLU A 72 -4.25 1.61 -0.26
CA GLU A 72 -5.71 1.86 -0.28
C GLU A 72 -6.35 1.42 -1.61
N GLU A 73 -5.62 1.54 -2.71
CA GLU A 73 -6.07 1.03 -4.01
C GLU A 73 -5.98 -0.50 -4.02
N LEU A 74 -4.94 -1.08 -3.39
CA LEU A 74 -4.77 -2.53 -3.32
C LEU A 74 -5.76 -3.20 -2.36
N LEU A 75 -6.00 -2.62 -1.19
CA LEU A 75 -6.81 -3.20 -0.12
C LEU A 75 -7.77 -2.13 0.45
N PRO A 76 -8.80 -1.73 -0.31
CA PRO A 76 -9.78 -0.71 0.12
C PRO A 76 -10.62 -1.15 1.33
N GLU A 77 -10.74 -2.45 1.56
CA GLU A 77 -11.47 -3.01 2.70
C GLU A 77 -10.73 -2.78 4.03
N ILE A 78 -9.40 -2.76 4.00
CA ILE A 78 -8.55 -2.68 5.20
C ILE A 78 -8.07 -1.25 5.43
N PHE A 79 -7.75 -0.52 4.35
CA PHE A 79 -7.19 0.82 4.43
C PHE A 79 -8.21 1.87 4.00
N ASP A 80 -8.52 2.80 4.90
CA ASP A 80 -9.27 4.01 4.57
C ASP A 80 -8.38 5.05 3.85
N ARG A 81 -9.00 5.93 3.06
CA ARG A 81 -8.35 7.02 2.31
C ARG A 81 -7.76 8.14 3.17
N SER A 82 -7.89 8.05 4.49
CA SER A 82 -7.31 9.02 5.41
C SER A 82 -5.77 9.01 5.39
N TRP A 83 -5.13 7.88 5.11
CA TRP A 83 -3.67 7.78 5.06
C TRP A 83 -3.03 8.53 3.88
N SER A 84 -3.57 8.38 2.66
CA SER A 84 -3.07 9.03 1.45
C SER A 84 -3.16 10.55 1.53
N LYS A 85 -4.23 11.07 2.15
CA LYS A 85 -4.39 12.51 2.43
C LYS A 85 -3.26 13.05 3.29
N GLN A 86 -2.83 12.29 4.29
CA GLN A 86 -1.72 12.67 5.17
C GLN A 86 -0.37 12.67 4.43
N LYS A 87 -0.13 11.70 3.53
CA LYS A 87 1.10 11.61 2.72
C LYS A 87 1.24 12.78 1.74
N LEU A 88 0.13 13.28 1.20
CA LEU A 88 0.10 14.49 0.35
C LEU A 88 0.32 15.78 1.15
N GLN A 89 -0.22 15.86 2.38
CA GLN A 89 -0.02 17.01 3.28
C GLN A 89 1.42 17.08 3.82
N ASN A 90 2.05 15.93 4.12
CA ASN A 90 3.40 15.88 4.67
C ASN A 90 4.53 16.01 3.62
N ASN A 91 4.20 15.95 2.32
CA ASN A 91 5.11 16.25 1.21
C ASN A 91 5.07 17.74 0.79
N GLN A 92 4.28 18.58 1.47
CA GLN A 92 4.55 20.01 1.47
C GLN A 92 5.75 20.25 2.39
N PRO A 93 6.78 20.99 1.92
CA PRO A 93 7.97 21.24 2.72
C PRO A 93 7.54 21.80 4.06
N ASN A 94 8.03 21.15 5.12
CA ASN A 94 7.91 21.51 6.52
C ASN A 94 7.84 23.04 6.67
N LYS A 95 6.65 23.60 6.95
CA LYS A 95 6.57 24.95 7.50
C LYS A 95 7.33 24.89 8.81
N GLN A 96 8.43 25.62 8.85
CA GLN A 96 9.46 25.53 9.86
C GLN A 96 8.89 25.60 11.28
N THR A 97 9.59 24.90 12.15
CA THR A 97 9.51 24.88 13.60
C THR A 97 9.38 26.27 14.22
N GLU A 98 8.23 26.60 14.80
CA GLU A 98 8.10 27.69 15.77
C GLU A 98 7.34 27.19 17.00
N GLY A 99 7.99 27.24 18.16
CA GLY A 99 7.28 27.30 19.44
C GLY A 99 7.40 26.11 20.40
N TYR A 100 8.59 25.52 20.60
CA TYR A 100 8.91 24.94 21.92
C TYR A 100 9.76 25.98 22.65
N ASP A 101 9.09 26.69 23.55
CA ASP A 101 9.72 27.56 24.52
C ASP A 101 10.62 26.71 25.43
N VAL A 102 11.93 26.70 25.17
CA VAL A 102 12.93 26.20 26.12
C VAL A 102 13.03 27.23 27.23
N THR A 103 12.06 27.22 28.15
CA THR A 103 12.21 27.99 29.38
C THR A 103 13.42 27.43 30.14
N PRO A 104 14.37 28.27 30.58
CA PRO A 104 15.49 27.79 31.37
C PRO A 104 14.94 27.23 32.68
N ARG A 105 15.35 25.99 33.03
CA ARG A 105 15.14 25.45 34.39
C ARG A 105 15.73 26.46 35.36
N LYS A 106 14.87 27.17 36.09
CA LYS A 106 15.28 27.85 37.32
C LYS A 106 15.68 26.75 38.30
N THR A 107 16.98 26.50 38.42
CA THR A 107 17.57 26.06 39.67
C THR A 107 17.29 27.14 40.71
N ALA A 108 16.51 26.80 41.74
CA ALA A 108 16.41 27.60 42.96
C ALA A 108 17.09 26.81 44.09
N CYS A 109 18.00 27.50 44.79
CA CYS A 109 18.54 27.13 46.10
C CYS A 109 17.44 26.89 47.14
#